data_AF-A0A521RT96-F1
#
_entry.id   AF-A0A521RT96-F1
#
_cell.length_a   1.000
_cell.length_b   1.000
_cell.length_c   1.000
_cell.angle_alpha   90.00
_cell.angle_beta   90.00
_cell.angle_gamma   90.00
#
_symmetry.space_group_name_H-M   'P 1'
#
loop_
_entity.id
_entity.type
_entity.pdbx_description
1 polymer ?
#
loop_
_entity_poly.entity_id
_entity_poly.type
_entity_poly.pdbx_seq_one_letter_code
_entity_poly.pdbx_strand_id
1 'polypeptide(L)'
;MTPNIVLRGFVTSAVVTLAVGTPVFRLLPGWSGLVSELGESGAWTLLIVSHLIYSLVIGLATYLFLTILEKFNYQGSLFGAGLSAAITVTIVNVATVWYSIDFGGALVFSLWVAWMALMVHFIVFLAITLLHKQRRPKMP
;
A
#
# COMPACT_ATOMS: atom_id res chain seq x y z
N MET A 1 -8.10 13.35 16.60
CA MET A 1 -8.41 11.91 16.75
C MET A 1 -7.65 11.39 17.96
N THR A 2 -7.79 10.13 18.39
CA THR A 2 -6.78 9.58 19.31
C THR A 2 -5.45 9.55 18.55
N PRO A 3 -4.36 10.13 19.08
CA PRO A 3 -3.04 10.21 18.41
C PRO A 3 -2.49 8.82 18.00
N ASN A 4 -3.11 7.76 18.51
CA ASN A 4 -2.84 6.38 18.19
C ASN A 4 -3.27 5.96 16.76
N ILE A 5 -4.25 6.62 16.11
CA ILE A 5 -4.77 6.14 14.80
C ILE A 5 -3.75 6.34 13.67
N VAL A 6 -3.03 7.47 13.65
CA VAL A 6 -2.04 7.76 12.59
C VAL A 6 -0.89 6.74 12.66
N LEU A 7 -0.32 6.53 13.85
CA LEU A 7 0.76 5.57 14.07
C LEU A 7 0.29 4.13 13.82
N ARG A 8 -0.89 3.74 14.32
CA ARG A 8 -1.47 2.41 14.03
C ARG A 8 -1.76 2.23 12.56
N GLY A 9 -2.15 3.28 11.85
CA GLY A 9 -2.37 3.25 10.40
C GLY A 9 -1.07 3.01 9.62
N PHE A 10 0.01 3.67 10.02
CA PHE A 10 1.36 3.39 9.51
C PHE A 10 1.74 1.92 9.72
N VAL A 11 1.68 1.44 10.96
CA VAL A 11 2.08 0.06 11.31
C VAL A 11 1.21 -0.96 10.59
N THR A 12 -0.11 -0.75 10.57
CA THR A 12 -1.05 -1.64 9.88
C THR A 12 -0.71 -1.72 8.39
N SER A 13 -0.44 -0.58 7.75
CA SER A 13 -0.12 -0.54 6.31
C SER A 13 1.21 -1.21 6.00
N ALA A 14 2.23 -1.02 6.83
CA ALA A 14 3.51 -1.70 6.68
C ALA A 14 3.35 -3.23 6.83
N VAL A 15 2.64 -3.70 7.86
CA VAL A 15 2.41 -5.12 8.09
C VAL A 15 1.60 -5.75 6.96
N VAL A 16 0.52 -5.09 6.51
CA VAL A 16 -0.31 -5.57 5.41
C VAL A 16 0.47 -5.62 4.10
N THR A 17 1.34 -4.64 3.84
CA THR A 17 2.20 -4.62 2.65
C THR A 17 3.08 -5.87 2.58
N LEU A 18 3.74 -6.26 3.69
CA LEU A 18 4.52 -7.49 3.75
C LEU A 18 3.66 -8.74 3.58
N ALA A 19 2.55 -8.80 4.33
CA ALA A 19 1.68 -9.97 4.40
C ALA A 19 0.96 -10.25 3.08
N VAL A 20 0.58 -9.21 2.33
CA VAL A 20 -0.15 -9.33 1.06
C VAL A 20 0.79 -9.30 -0.14
N GLY A 21 1.80 -8.44 -0.13
CA GLY A 21 2.67 -8.26 -1.28
C GLY A 21 3.47 -9.52 -1.61
N THR A 22 4.06 -10.17 -0.60
CA THR A 22 4.90 -11.35 -0.82
C THR A 22 4.13 -12.51 -1.47
N PRO A 23 2.94 -12.92 -0.95
CA PRO A 23 2.14 -13.95 -1.61
C PRO A 23 1.63 -13.54 -2.99
N VAL A 24 1.19 -12.28 -3.15
CA VAL A 24 0.67 -11.78 -4.43
C VAL A 24 1.74 -11.83 -5.51
N PHE A 25 2.96 -11.34 -5.23
CA PHE A 25 4.05 -11.34 -6.21
C PHE A 25 4.43 -12.76 -6.65
N ARG A 26 4.42 -13.72 -5.71
CA ARG A 26 4.72 -15.13 -6.01
C ARG A 26 3.74 -15.75 -7.01
N LEU A 27 2.49 -15.28 -7.03
CA LEU A 27 1.47 -15.74 -7.97
C LEU A 27 1.59 -15.08 -9.35
N LEU A 28 2.44 -14.06 -9.51
CA LEU A 28 2.66 -13.38 -10.78
C LEU A 28 3.74 -14.09 -11.61
N PRO A 29 3.68 -14.00 -12.95
CA PRO A 29 4.64 -14.66 -13.84
C PRO A 29 6.09 -14.14 -13.69
N GLY A 30 6.30 -13.00 -13.04
CA GLY A 30 7.64 -12.49 -12.73
C GLY A 30 8.42 -13.36 -11.73
N TRP A 31 7.74 -14.14 -10.89
CA TRP A 31 8.40 -15.00 -9.90
C TRP A 31 9.28 -16.07 -10.55
N SER A 32 8.78 -16.78 -11.57
CA SER A 32 9.55 -17.81 -12.27
C SER A 32 10.80 -17.25 -12.94
N GLY A 33 10.71 -16.04 -13.50
CA GLY A 33 11.87 -15.34 -14.08
C GLY A 33 12.93 -15.04 -13.03
N LEU A 34 12.52 -14.42 -11.91
CA LEU A 34 13.42 -14.14 -10.78
C LEU A 34 14.12 -15.37 -10.22
N VAL A 35 13.40 -16.49 -10.09
CA VAL A 35 13.99 -17.77 -9.62
C VAL A 35 14.98 -18.32 -10.63
N SER A 36 14.70 -18.20 -11.93
CA SER A 36 15.61 -18.68 -12.98
C SER A 36 16.91 -17.88 -13.06
N GLU A 37 16.88 -16.58 -12.74
CA GLU A 37 18.03 -15.68 -12.81
C GLU A 37 18.88 -15.68 -11.54
N LEU A 38 18.25 -15.70 -10.36
CA LEU A 38 18.92 -15.51 -9.06
C LEU A 38 18.97 -16.78 -8.20
N GLY A 39 18.32 -17.86 -8.64
CA GLY A 39 18.01 -19.01 -7.81
C GLY A 39 16.93 -18.72 -6.77
N GLU A 40 16.34 -19.78 -6.21
CA GLU A 40 15.20 -19.65 -5.26
C GLU A 40 15.57 -18.79 -4.03
N SER A 41 16.74 -19.01 -3.44
CA SER A 41 17.21 -18.23 -2.28
C SER A 41 17.43 -16.75 -2.61
N GLY A 42 17.96 -16.44 -3.80
CA GLY A 42 18.19 -15.06 -4.25
C GLY A 42 16.88 -14.33 -4.50
N ALA A 43 15.93 -14.99 -5.18
CA ALA A 43 14.59 -14.47 -5.44
C ALA A 43 13.84 -14.14 -4.14
N TRP A 44 13.89 -15.02 -3.14
CA TRP A 44 13.29 -14.76 -1.82
C TRP A 44 13.93 -13.57 -1.11
N THR A 45 15.25 -13.46 -1.14
CA THR A 45 15.97 -12.37 -0.48
C THR A 45 15.58 -11.02 -1.09
N LEU A 46 15.60 -10.92 -2.43
CA LEU A 46 15.22 -9.70 -3.13
C LEU A 46 13.75 -9.34 -2.90
N LEU A 47 12.87 -10.35 -2.90
CA LEU A 47 11.45 -10.15 -2.65
C LEU A 47 11.20 -9.57 -1.25
N ILE A 48 11.83 -10.12 -0.23
CA ILE A 48 11.68 -9.63 1.15
C ILE A 48 12.23 -8.20 1.29
N VAL A 49 13.44 -7.95 0.76
CA VAL A 49 14.08 -6.62 0.86
C VAL A 49 13.26 -5.56 0.14
N SER A 50 12.79 -5.84 -1.08
CA SER A 50 11.92 -4.91 -1.83
C SER A 50 10.63 -4.62 -1.10
N HIS A 51 9.98 -5.63 -0.51
CA HIS A 51 8.73 -5.45 0.22
C HIS A 51 8.91 -4.75 1.55
N LEU A 52 10.07 -4.86 2.21
CA LEU A 52 10.41 -4.03 3.37
C LEU A 52 10.48 -2.54 2.99
N ILE A 53 11.09 -2.23 1.85
CA ILE A 53 11.13 -0.86 1.32
C ILE A 53 9.71 -0.38 1.00
N TYR A 54 8.91 -1.19 0.30
CA TYR A 54 7.52 -0.83 0.00
C TYR A 54 6.70 -0.59 1.27
N SER A 55 6.93 -1.40 2.30
CA SER A 55 6.22 -1.27 3.59
C SER A 55 6.52 0.05 4.28
N LEU A 56 7.78 0.49 4.22
CA LEU A 56 8.16 1.81 4.72
C LEU A 56 7.54 2.93 3.88
N VAL A 57 7.62 2.86 2.55
CA VAL A 57 7.10 3.89 1.65
C VAL A 57 5.58 4.02 1.75
N ILE A 58 4.85 2.91 1.66
CA ILE A 58 3.38 2.85 1.79
C ILE A 58 2.97 3.23 3.21
N GLY A 59 3.71 2.79 4.23
CA GLY A 59 3.50 3.19 5.62
C GLY A 59 3.59 4.71 5.78
N LEU A 60 4.66 5.33 5.30
CA LEU A 60 4.87 6.78 5.37
C LEU A 60 3.80 7.56 4.59
N ALA A 61 3.42 7.10 3.41
CA ALA A 61 2.32 7.70 2.64
C ALA A 61 0.99 7.61 3.41
N THR A 62 0.75 6.50 4.10
CA THR A 62 -0.42 6.32 4.97
C THR A 62 -0.38 7.29 6.15
N TYR A 63 0.77 7.41 6.81
CA TYR A 63 0.97 8.35 7.91
C TYR A 63 0.62 9.77 7.47
N LEU A 64 1.23 10.23 6.37
CA LEU A 64 0.98 11.54 5.78
C LEU A 64 -0.49 11.75 5.47
N PHE A 65 -1.13 10.78 4.81
CA PHE A 65 -2.55 10.86 4.45
C PHE A 65 -3.45 10.98 5.69
N LEU A 66 -3.23 10.17 6.72
CA LEU A 66 -4.00 10.21 7.96
C LEU A 66 -3.76 11.52 8.74
N THR A 67 -2.53 12.04 8.77
CA THR A 67 -2.22 13.35 9.34
C THR A 67 -2.94 14.47 8.59
N ILE A 68 -3.02 14.39 7.25
CA ILE A 68 -3.76 15.35 6.43
C ILE A 68 -5.26 15.28 6.76
N LEU A 69 -5.85 14.08 6.84
CA LEU A 69 -7.26 13.92 7.23
C LEU A 69 -7.53 14.50 8.62
N GLU A 70 -6.64 14.26 9.58
CA GLU A 70 -6.75 14.81 10.93
C GLU A 70 -6.73 16.35 10.91
N LYS A 71 -5.84 16.96 10.12
CA LYS A 71 -5.78 18.41 9.93
C LYS A 71 -7.06 18.99 9.32
N PHE A 72 -7.75 18.21 8.49
CA PHE A 72 -9.04 18.58 7.89
C PHE A 72 -10.26 18.15 8.73
N ASN A 73 -10.07 17.67 9.97
CA ASN A 73 -11.12 17.18 10.85
C ASN A 73 -11.93 15.97 10.31
N TYR A 74 -11.33 15.19 9.41
CA TYR A 74 -11.91 13.92 8.95
C TYR A 74 -11.44 12.74 9.81
N GLN A 75 -12.31 11.75 9.97
CA GLN A 75 -11.96 10.50 10.67
C GLN A 75 -11.26 9.53 9.72
N GLY A 76 -10.01 9.22 10.03
CA GLY A 76 -9.26 8.10 9.45
C GLY A 76 -9.71 6.73 9.98
N SER A 77 -9.39 5.68 9.23
CA SER A 77 -9.78 4.29 9.55
C SER A 77 -8.59 3.35 9.41
N LEU A 78 -8.38 2.48 10.40
CA LEU A 78 -7.35 1.42 10.33
C LEU A 78 -7.68 0.37 9.27
N PHE A 79 -8.97 0.04 9.12
CA PHE A 79 -9.42 -0.86 8.06
C PHE A 79 -9.16 -0.24 6.69
N GLY A 80 -9.50 1.04 6.52
CA GLY A 80 -9.20 1.78 5.30
C GLY A 80 -7.71 1.81 5.01
N ALA A 81 -6.88 2.01 6.03
CA ALA A 81 -5.43 2.02 5.88
C ALA A 81 -4.88 0.67 5.38
N GLY A 82 -5.28 -0.43 6.01
CA GLY A 82 -4.90 -1.77 5.58
C GLY A 82 -5.39 -2.11 4.17
N LEU A 83 -6.65 -1.81 3.85
CA LEU A 83 -7.21 -2.06 2.52
C LEU A 83 -6.45 -1.28 1.44
N SER A 84 -6.17 0.00 1.67
CA SER A 84 -5.37 0.81 0.74
C SER A 84 -3.98 0.24 0.53
N ALA A 85 -3.32 -0.21 1.60
CA ALA A 85 -1.99 -0.83 1.52
C ALA A 85 -2.01 -2.12 0.68
N ALA A 86 -3.00 -2.99 0.91
CA ALA A 86 -3.18 -4.23 0.15
C ALA A 86 -3.39 -3.98 -1.35
N ILE A 87 -4.25 -3.00 -1.70
CA ILE A 87 -4.49 -2.60 -3.08
C ILE A 87 -3.22 -2.02 -3.69
N THR A 88 -2.55 -1.11 -2.97
CA THR A 88 -1.33 -0.43 -3.46
C THR A 88 -0.24 -1.44 -3.76
N VAL A 89 0.11 -2.33 -2.82
CA VAL A 89 1.18 -3.31 -3.03
C VAL A 89 0.85 -4.28 -4.16
N THR A 90 -0.43 -4.64 -4.33
CA THR A 90 -0.87 -5.47 -5.46
C THR A 90 -0.63 -4.76 -6.79
N ILE A 91 -1.00 -3.47 -6.90
CA ILE A 91 -0.76 -2.68 -8.10
C ILE A 91 0.74 -2.55 -8.37
N VAL A 92 1.55 -2.29 -7.35
CA VAL A 92 3.01 -2.19 -7.48
C VAL A 92 3.59 -3.49 -8.01
N ASN A 93 3.18 -4.64 -7.46
CA ASN A 93 3.63 -5.96 -7.91
C ASN A 93 3.26 -6.23 -9.38
N VAL A 94 2.01 -5.96 -9.77
CA VAL A 94 1.56 -6.10 -11.16
C VAL A 94 2.35 -5.16 -12.07
N ALA A 95 2.50 -3.89 -11.69
CA ALA A 95 3.21 -2.91 -12.49
C ALA A 95 4.68 -3.29 -12.71
N THR A 96 5.34 -3.79 -11.67
CA THR A 96 6.75 -4.22 -11.71
C THR A 96 6.94 -5.39 -12.67
N VAL A 97 6.01 -6.35 -12.68
CA VAL A 97 6.09 -7.54 -13.55
C VAL A 97 5.78 -7.20 -15.01
N TRP A 98 4.79 -6.34 -15.27
CA TRP A 98 4.24 -6.16 -16.61
C TRP A 98 4.90 -5.07 -17.42
N TYR A 99 5.34 -4.00 -16.76
CA TYR A 99 5.82 -2.82 -17.47
C TYR A 99 7.34 -2.70 -17.47
N SER A 100 8.06 -3.70 -16.92
CA SER A 100 9.53 -3.72 -16.80
C SER A 100 10.06 -2.33 -16.47
N ILE A 101 9.41 -1.65 -15.52
CA ILE A 101 9.50 -0.20 -15.46
C ILE A 101 10.93 0.16 -15.08
N ASP A 102 11.65 0.70 -16.06
CA ASP A 102 12.97 1.26 -15.90
C ASP A 102 12.81 2.62 -15.21
N PHE A 103 12.38 2.58 -13.95
CA PHE A 103 12.40 3.74 -13.08
C PHE A 103 13.88 4.06 -12.87
N GLY A 104 14.41 5.08 -13.54
CA GLY A 104 15.83 5.47 -13.56
C GLY A 104 16.46 5.78 -12.20
N GLY A 105 16.49 4.78 -11.30
CA GLY A 105 16.86 4.83 -9.89
C GLY A 105 15.71 4.43 -8.95
N ALA A 106 16.05 3.70 -7.88
CA ALA A 106 15.14 3.26 -6.80
C ALA A 106 14.33 4.42 -6.16
N LEU A 107 14.83 5.65 -6.24
CA LEU A 107 14.17 6.85 -5.74
C LEU A 107 12.92 7.22 -6.56
N VAL A 108 13.00 7.19 -7.90
CA VAL A 108 11.87 7.52 -8.78
C VAL A 108 10.74 6.50 -8.58
N PHE A 109 11.11 5.23 -8.47
CA PHE A 109 10.15 4.18 -8.18
C PHE A 109 9.49 4.36 -6.82
N SER A 110 10.26 4.65 -5.78
CA SER A 110 9.73 4.88 -4.43
C SER A 110 8.77 6.06 -4.39
N LEU A 111 9.05 7.14 -5.12
CA LEU A 111 8.14 8.28 -5.27
C LEU A 111 6.84 7.89 -5.98
N TRP A 112 6.93 7.09 -7.04
CA TRP A 112 5.75 6.58 -7.74
C TRP A 112 4.90 5.69 -6.82
N VAL A 113 5.51 4.78 -6.05
CA VAL A 113 4.82 3.96 -5.04
C VAL A 113 4.14 4.83 -3.99
N ALA A 114 4.82 5.86 -3.48
CA ALA A 114 4.23 6.79 -2.51
C ALA A 114 3.03 7.55 -3.10
N TRP A 115 3.13 8.02 -4.34
CA TRP A 115 2.04 8.69 -5.03
C TRP A 115 0.84 7.75 -5.24
N MET A 116 1.09 6.52 -5.68
CA MET A 116 0.04 5.50 -5.83
C MET A 116 -0.64 5.20 -4.50
N ALA A 117 0.12 5.06 -3.41
CA ALA A 117 -0.43 4.87 -2.07
C ALA A 117 -1.37 6.01 -1.69
N LEU A 118 -0.98 7.27 -1.91
CA LEU A 118 -1.81 8.44 -1.62
C LEU A 118 -3.12 8.44 -2.43
N MET A 119 -3.05 8.12 -3.73
CA MET A 119 -4.23 8.04 -4.61
C MET A 119 -5.19 6.94 -4.16
N VAL A 120 -4.66 5.74 -3.87
CA VAL A 120 -5.48 4.62 -3.40
C VAL A 120 -6.13 4.94 -2.05
N HIS A 121 -5.38 5.54 -1.11
CA HIS A 121 -5.94 5.99 0.17
C HIS A 121 -7.08 6.98 0.00
N PHE A 122 -6.94 7.94 -0.92
CA PHE A 122 -7.99 8.89 -1.23
C PHE A 122 -9.25 8.20 -1.77
N ILE A 123 -9.09 7.29 -2.72
CA ILE A 123 -10.21 6.54 -3.31
C ILE A 123 -10.91 5.67 -2.25
N VAL A 124 -10.15 4.93 -1.45
CA VAL A 124 -10.68 4.08 -0.37
C VAL A 124 -11.41 4.92 0.68
N PHE A 125 -10.85 6.07 1.05
CA PHE A 125 -11.50 7.02 1.97
C PHE A 125 -12.84 7.51 1.43
N LEU A 126 -12.90 7.92 0.15
CA LEU A 126 -14.16 8.33 -0.49
C LEU A 126 -15.18 7.20 -0.51
N ALA A 127 -14.77 5.99 -0.92
CA ALA A 127 -15.64 4.83 -0.97
C ALA A 127 -16.25 4.48 0.40
N ILE A 128 -15.41 4.42 1.45
CA ILE A 128 -15.87 4.14 2.82
C ILE A 128 -16.83 5.25 3.30
N THR A 129 -16.52 6.51 3.03
CA THR A 129 -17.35 7.64 3.43
C THR A 129 -18.73 7.61 2.75
N LEU A 130 -18.77 7.31 1.45
CA LEU A 130 -20.02 7.18 0.69
C LEU A 130 -20.88 6.02 1.20
N LEU A 131 -20.27 4.86 1.47
CA LEU A 131 -20.97 3.69 2.02
C LEU A 131 -21.58 3.98 3.39
N HIS A 132 -20.87 4.70 4.26
CA HIS A 132 -21.41 5.10 5.56
C HIS A 132 -22.56 6.12 5.44
N LYS A 133 -22.49 7.04 4.48
CA LYS A 133 -23.56 8.03 4.25
C LYS A 133 -24.85 7.37 3.77
N GLN A 134 -24.78 6.33 2.94
CA GLN A 134 -25.97 5.58 2.49
C GLN A 134 -26.60 4.73 3.60
N ARG A 135 -25.81 4.25 4.58
CA ARG A 135 -26.29 3.42 5.69
C ARG A 135 -26.96 4.19 6.83
N ARG A 136 -26.89 5.53 6.85
CA ARG A 136 -27.70 6.33 7.77
C ARG A 136 -29.06 6.56 7.11
N PRO A 137 -30.15 5.90 7.55
CA PRO A 137 -31.47 6.28 7.09
C PRO A 137 -31.65 7.76 7.42
N LYS A 138 -32.15 8.53 6.44
CA LYS A 138 -32.68 9.86 6.73
C LYS A 138 -33.84 9.62 7.69
N MET A 139 -33.62 9.84 8.99
CA MET A 139 -34.74 9.86 9.92
C MET A 139 -35.63 11.04 9.48
N PRO A 140 -36.91 10.81 9.21
CA PRO A 140 -37.86 11.87 8.89
C PRO A 140 -38.05 12.84 10.06
#